data_AF-A0A5C6EPC4-F1
#
_entry.id   AF-A0A5C6EPC4-F1
#
_cell.length_a   1.000
_cell.length_b   1.000
_cell.length_c   1.000
_cell.angle_alpha   90.00
_cell.angle_beta   90.00
_cell.angle_gamma   90.00
#
_symmetry.space_group_name_H-M   'P 1'
#
loop_
_entity.id
_entity.type
_entity.pdbx_description
1 polymer ?
#
loop_
_entity_poly.entity_id
_entity_poly.type
_entity_poly.pdbx_seq_one_letter_code
_entity_poly.pdbx_strand_id
1 'polypeptide(L)'
;MIDQIAARDFWCFGQLYAVLAAFADDPSNTISRIGGGRISVPDDQANELHNFRTTVLANYPDAAELELMQVVARVDSILSERSRGSAQFDEYFWTNKAFADHPDWDRIRMMAREFLVR
;
A
#
# COMPACT_ATOMS: atom_id res chain seq x y z
N MET A 1 15.49 13.11 15.85
CA MET A 1 16.54 12.11 15.59
C MET A 1 16.34 11.55 14.18
N ILE A 2 16.43 12.42 13.18
CA ILE A 2 16.34 12.09 11.73
C ILE A 2 17.52 12.82 11.07
N ASP A 3 18.74 12.56 11.54
CA ASP A 3 19.90 13.31 11.04
C ASP A 3 20.76 12.52 10.06
N GLN A 4 20.45 11.25 9.77
CA GLN A 4 21.18 10.46 8.77
C GLN A 4 20.30 9.39 8.09
N ILE A 5 19.20 9.79 7.43
CA ILE A 5 18.60 8.93 6.40
C ILE A 5 19.47 9.07 5.16
N ALA A 6 20.12 8.01 4.70
CA ALA A 6 20.90 8.07 3.46
C ALA A 6 19.97 8.40 2.27
N ALA A 7 20.47 9.05 1.22
CA ALA A 7 19.66 9.46 0.06
C ALA A 7 18.86 8.29 -0.59
N ARG A 8 19.41 7.07 -0.53
CA ARG A 8 18.74 5.82 -0.95
C ARG A 8 17.51 5.49 -0.11
N ASP A 9 17.49 5.90 1.15
CA ASP A 9 16.45 5.52 2.09
C ASP A 9 15.28 6.52 2.05
N PHE A 10 15.54 7.78 1.70
CA PHE A 10 14.49 8.73 1.29
C PHE A 10 13.68 8.22 0.09
N TRP A 11 14.32 7.50 -0.83
CA TRP A 11 13.62 6.88 -1.95
C TRP A 11 12.58 5.87 -1.47
N CYS A 12 12.89 5.01 -0.49
CA CYS A 12 11.93 4.04 0.05
C CYS A 12 10.71 4.72 0.68
N PHE A 13 10.90 5.82 1.41
CA PHE A 13 9.80 6.64 1.90
C PHE A 13 8.97 7.21 0.73
N GLY A 14 9.62 7.76 -0.30
CA GLY A 14 8.95 8.24 -1.50
C GLY A 14 8.12 7.17 -2.22
N GLN A 15 8.61 5.92 -2.25
CA GLN A 15 7.87 4.80 -2.83
C GLN A 15 6.62 4.44 -2.01
N LEU A 16 6.68 4.51 -0.68
CA LEU A 16 5.47 4.34 0.14
C LEU A 16 4.40 5.40 -0.18
N TYR A 17 4.80 6.66 -0.36
CA TYR A 17 3.87 7.70 -0.81
C TYR A 17 3.31 7.40 -2.21
N ALA A 18 4.14 6.91 -3.14
CA ALA A 18 3.70 6.57 -4.49
C ALA A 18 2.67 5.42 -4.50
N VAL A 19 2.87 4.39 -3.69
CA VAL A 19 1.92 3.28 -3.53
C VAL A 19 0.60 3.78 -2.91
N LEU A 20 0.66 4.61 -1.85
CA LEU A 20 -0.55 5.23 -1.30
C LEU A 20 -1.28 6.10 -2.33
N ALA A 21 -0.55 6.83 -3.17
CA ALA A 21 -1.15 7.62 -4.25
C ALA A 21 -1.84 6.72 -5.30
N ALA A 22 -1.26 5.56 -5.62
CA ALA A 22 -1.88 4.59 -6.51
C ALA A 22 -3.15 3.96 -5.91
N PHE A 23 -3.18 3.72 -4.60
CA PHE A 23 -4.40 3.29 -3.90
C PHE A 23 -5.46 4.40 -3.85
N ALA A 24 -5.06 5.65 -3.70
CA ALA A 24 -5.95 6.81 -3.62
C ALA A 24 -6.60 7.17 -4.96
N ASP A 25 -5.97 6.84 -6.09
CA ASP A 25 -6.48 7.14 -7.43
C ASP A 25 -7.77 6.35 -7.75
N ASP A 26 -8.40 6.72 -8.87
CA ASP A 26 -9.42 5.88 -9.48
C ASP A 26 -8.80 4.52 -9.87
N PRO A 27 -9.40 3.39 -9.43
CA PRO A 27 -8.86 2.07 -9.71
C PRO A 27 -8.68 1.81 -11.21
N SER A 28 -9.55 2.37 -12.07
CA SER A 28 -9.44 2.23 -13.52
C SER A 28 -8.19 2.90 -14.09
N ASN A 29 -7.80 4.07 -13.56
CA ASN A 29 -6.57 4.76 -13.93
C ASN A 29 -5.34 3.93 -13.55
N THR A 30 -5.30 3.45 -12.31
CA THR A 30 -4.18 2.62 -11.81
C THR A 30 -4.06 1.31 -12.59
N ILE A 31 -5.17 0.62 -12.86
CA ILE A 31 -5.20 -0.60 -13.67
C ILE A 31 -4.67 -0.34 -15.09
N SER A 32 -5.12 0.75 -15.72
CA SER A 32 -4.69 1.12 -17.08
C SER A 32 -3.21 1.44 -17.14
N ARG A 33 -2.65 2.08 -16.10
CA ARG A 33 -1.24 2.49 -16.05
C ARG A 33 -0.29 1.32 -15.81
N ILE A 34 -0.65 0.40 -14.92
CA ILE A 34 0.25 -0.67 -14.46
C ILE A 34 0.12 -1.93 -15.31
N GLY A 35 -1.11 -2.39 -15.56
CA GLY A 35 -1.33 -3.78 -15.99
C GLY A 35 -2.06 -3.96 -17.31
N GLY A 36 -2.85 -2.99 -17.76
CA GLY A 36 -3.64 -3.10 -19.00
C GLY A 36 -4.49 -4.38 -19.11
N GLY A 37 -4.82 -5.03 -17.99
CA GLY A 37 -5.55 -6.31 -17.89
C GLY A 37 -4.70 -7.59 -17.70
N ARG A 38 -3.36 -7.53 -17.69
CA ARG A 38 -2.48 -8.71 -17.62
C ARG A 38 -1.89 -9.02 -16.24
N ILE A 39 -1.92 -8.04 -15.33
CA ILE A 39 -1.37 -8.11 -13.98
C ILE A 39 -2.51 -7.92 -12.99
N SER A 40 -2.48 -8.63 -11.86
CA SER A 40 -3.28 -8.25 -10.70
C SER A 40 -2.64 -7.03 -10.05
N VAL A 41 -3.18 -5.86 -10.37
CA VAL A 41 -2.77 -4.57 -9.78
C VAL A 41 -2.88 -4.56 -8.26
N PRO A 42 -3.95 -5.07 -7.60
CA PRO A 42 -4.01 -5.08 -6.15
C PRO A 42 -2.89 -5.92 -5.51
N ASP A 43 -2.55 -7.07 -6.11
CA ASP A 43 -1.48 -7.94 -5.62
C ASP A 43 -0.09 -7.30 -5.78
N ASP A 44 0.18 -6.73 -6.96
CA ASP A 44 1.42 -6.01 -7.27
C ASP A 44 1.67 -4.85 -6.30
N GLN A 45 0.66 -3.99 -6.11
CA GLN A 45 0.77 -2.83 -5.23
C GLN A 45 0.86 -3.22 -3.74
N ALA A 46 0.17 -4.29 -3.32
CA ALA A 46 0.31 -4.82 -1.97
C ALA A 46 1.73 -5.35 -1.70
N ASN A 47 2.31 -6.04 -2.67
CA ASN A 47 3.69 -6.51 -2.59
C ASN A 47 4.69 -5.35 -2.53
N GLU A 48 4.51 -4.29 -3.34
CA GLU A 48 5.34 -3.08 -3.25
C GLU A 48 5.24 -2.42 -1.86
N LEU A 49 4.01 -2.23 -1.34
CA LEU A 49 3.79 -1.69 0.00
C LEU A 49 4.56 -2.48 1.05
N HIS A 50 4.40 -3.81 1.05
CA HIS A 50 5.03 -4.70 2.02
C HIS A 50 6.57 -4.63 1.95
N ASN A 51 7.13 -4.65 0.74
CA ASN A 51 8.57 -4.62 0.52
C ASN A 51 9.20 -3.31 0.98
N PHE A 52 8.60 -2.17 0.63
CA PHE A 52 9.10 -0.87 1.07
C PHE A 52 8.91 -0.66 2.57
N ARG A 53 7.77 -1.06 3.13
CA ARG A 53 7.51 -0.99 4.58
C ARG A 53 8.56 -1.78 5.36
N THR A 54 8.80 -3.04 4.96
CA THR A 54 9.78 -3.92 5.59
C THR A 54 11.18 -3.35 5.48
N THR A 55 11.54 -2.84 4.30
CA THR A 55 12.86 -2.22 4.09
C THR A 55 13.06 -0.99 4.97
N VAL A 56 12.05 -0.12 5.10
CA VAL A 56 12.11 1.06 5.97
C VAL A 56 12.26 0.64 7.42
N LEU A 57 11.43 -0.26 7.93
CA LEU A 57 11.46 -0.66 9.35
C LEU A 57 12.70 -1.46 9.73
N ALA A 58 13.29 -2.21 8.79
CA ALA A 58 14.55 -2.92 9.03
C ALA A 58 15.73 -1.96 9.25
N ASN A 59 15.74 -0.82 8.54
CA ASN A 59 16.82 0.17 8.63
C ASN A 59 16.53 1.29 9.65
N TYR A 60 15.25 1.59 9.87
CA TYR A 60 14.76 2.69 10.71
C TYR A 60 13.58 2.21 11.58
N PRO A 61 13.82 1.42 12.64
CA PRO A 61 12.73 0.91 13.48
C PRO A 61 11.84 2.01 14.07
N ASP A 62 12.45 3.13 14.47
CA ASP A 62 11.75 4.30 15.04
C ASP A 62 10.81 4.98 14.02
N ALA A 63 10.96 4.68 12.72
CA ALA A 63 10.04 5.17 11.69
C ALA A 63 8.61 4.65 11.89
N ALA A 64 8.40 3.59 12.66
CA ALA A 64 7.07 3.08 13.02
C ALA A 64 6.16 4.16 13.66
N GLU A 65 6.76 5.15 14.33
CA GLU A 65 6.04 6.26 14.97
C GLU A 65 5.64 7.37 13.97
N LEU A 66 6.14 7.34 12.74
CA LEU A 66 5.76 8.30 11.71
C LEU A 66 4.33 8.05 11.23
N GLU A 67 3.59 9.13 11.00
CA GLU A 67 2.19 9.05 10.54
C GLU A 67 2.03 8.23 9.26
N LEU A 68 2.95 8.39 8.30
CA LEU A 68 3.02 7.57 7.09
C LEU A 68 3.03 6.08 7.43
N MET A 69 3.90 5.67 8.35
CA MET A 69 4.07 4.26 8.70
C MET A 69 2.88 3.70 9.46
N GLN A 70 2.18 4.53 10.24
CA GLN A 70 0.93 4.16 10.88
C GLN A 70 -0.18 3.90 9.86
N VAL A 71 -0.30 4.75 8.83
CA VAL A 71 -1.28 4.54 7.74
C VAL A 71 -0.93 3.28 6.94
N VAL A 72 0.34 3.15 6.53
CA VAL A 72 0.86 1.97 5.82
C VAL A 72 0.61 0.69 6.63
N ALA A 73 0.86 0.68 7.93
CA ALA A 73 0.62 -0.49 8.78
C ALA A 73 -0.87 -0.87 8.86
N ARG A 74 -1.78 0.10 8.90
CA ARG A 74 -3.22 -0.18 8.88
C ARG A 74 -3.67 -0.75 7.54
N VAL A 75 -3.14 -0.25 6.42
CA VAL A 75 -3.40 -0.81 5.08
C VAL A 75 -2.85 -2.23 4.99
N ASP A 76 -1.59 -2.44 5.40
CA ASP A 76 -0.91 -3.76 5.42
C ASP A 76 -1.68 -4.79 6.26
N SER A 77 -2.32 -4.36 7.35
CA SER A 77 -3.20 -5.22 8.17
C SER A 77 -4.41 -5.71 7.37
N ILE A 78 -5.11 -4.81 6.66
CA ILE A 78 -6.27 -5.19 5.83
C ILE A 78 -5.84 -6.16 4.73
N LEU A 79 -4.71 -5.88 4.07
CA LEU A 79 -4.14 -6.74 3.03
C LEU A 79 -3.78 -8.13 3.59
N SER A 80 -3.17 -8.17 4.78
CA SER A 80 -2.79 -9.42 5.46
C SER A 80 -4.01 -10.25 5.86
N GLU A 81 -5.09 -9.61 6.32
CA GLU A 81 -6.36 -10.27 6.63
C GLU A 81 -7.04 -10.88 5.40
N ARG A 82 -6.75 -10.39 4.19
CA ARG A 82 -7.28 -10.95 2.93
C ARG A 82 -6.31 -11.91 2.25
N SER A 83 -5.08 -12.03 2.74
CA SER A 83 -4.03 -12.87 2.18
C SER A 83 -4.22 -14.35 2.52
N ARG A 84 -3.64 -15.24 1.70
CA ARG A 84 -3.70 -16.70 1.91
C ARG A 84 -3.16 -17.06 3.30
N GLY A 85 -3.88 -17.95 3.99
CA GLY A 85 -3.50 -18.42 5.34
C GLY A 85 -4.11 -17.60 6.49
N SER A 86 -4.80 -16.51 6.20
CA SER A 86 -5.61 -15.80 7.19
C SER A 86 -7.02 -16.42 7.32
N ALA A 87 -7.68 -16.20 8.46
CA ALA A 87 -9.06 -16.63 8.68
C ALA A 87 -10.08 -15.89 7.78
N GLN A 88 -9.64 -14.79 7.19
CA GLN A 88 -10.44 -13.83 6.45
C GLN A 88 -10.05 -13.80 4.96
N PHE A 89 -9.31 -14.81 4.49
CA PHE A 89 -8.85 -14.97 3.12
C PHE A 89 -9.99 -14.79 2.13
N ASP A 90 -9.74 -13.96 1.12
CA ASP A 90 -10.65 -13.75 0.03
C ASP A 90 -9.86 -13.71 -1.29
N GLU A 91 -10.10 -14.68 -2.17
CA GLU A 91 -9.48 -14.72 -3.49
C GLU A 91 -10.00 -13.60 -4.41
N TYR A 92 -11.29 -13.23 -4.28
CA TYR A 92 -11.90 -12.19 -5.10
C TYR A 92 -11.21 -10.84 -4.85
N PHE A 93 -10.92 -10.53 -3.60
CA PHE A 93 -10.21 -9.31 -3.16
C PHE A 93 -8.97 -8.98 -4.01
N TRP A 94 -8.24 -10.00 -4.47
CA TRP A 94 -7.01 -9.86 -5.25
C TRP A 94 -7.23 -9.74 -6.76
N THR A 95 -8.46 -9.51 -7.22
CA THR A 95 -8.76 -9.29 -8.65
C THR A 95 -8.84 -7.81 -8.99
N ASN A 96 -8.53 -7.44 -10.24
CA ASN A 96 -8.72 -6.06 -10.71
C ASN A 96 -10.18 -5.59 -10.63
N LYS A 97 -11.14 -6.52 -10.66
CA LYS A 97 -12.55 -6.21 -10.46
C LYS A 97 -12.82 -5.79 -9.02
N ALA A 98 -12.38 -6.60 -8.04
CA ALA A 98 -12.49 -6.28 -6.62
C ALA A 98 -11.71 -5.02 -6.24
N PHE A 99 -10.57 -4.75 -6.87
CA PHE A 99 -9.85 -3.49 -6.69
C PHE A 99 -10.73 -2.26 -6.98
N ALA A 100 -11.72 -2.41 -7.85
CA ALA A 100 -12.67 -1.36 -8.17
C ALA A 100 -13.93 -1.34 -7.28
N ASP A 101 -14.40 -2.49 -6.78
CA ASP A 101 -15.74 -2.59 -6.15
C ASP A 101 -15.78 -3.24 -4.76
N HIS A 102 -14.66 -3.71 -4.22
CA HIS A 102 -14.63 -4.35 -2.91
C HIS A 102 -14.58 -3.31 -1.78
N PRO A 103 -15.40 -3.44 -0.71
CA PRO A 103 -15.48 -2.45 0.37
C PRO A 103 -14.15 -2.19 1.10
N ASP A 104 -13.30 -3.20 1.26
CA ASP A 104 -11.98 -3.00 1.86
C ASP A 104 -11.02 -2.22 0.96
N TRP A 105 -11.13 -2.34 -0.36
CA TRP A 105 -10.38 -1.48 -1.27
C TRP A 105 -10.88 -0.04 -1.23
N ASP A 106 -12.19 0.18 -1.07
CA ASP A 106 -12.74 1.51 -0.80
C ASP A 106 -12.20 2.10 0.51
N ARG A 107 -12.13 1.28 1.57
CA ARG A 107 -11.55 1.69 2.85
C ARG A 107 -10.09 2.05 2.73
N ILE A 108 -9.27 1.22 2.08
CA ILE A 108 -7.85 1.50 1.82
C ILE A 108 -7.70 2.81 1.03
N ARG A 109 -8.51 2.99 -0.01
CA ARG A 109 -8.51 4.20 -0.84
C ARG A 109 -8.85 5.46 -0.03
N MET A 110 -9.87 5.41 0.82
CA MET A 110 -10.23 6.54 1.70
C MET A 110 -9.09 6.87 2.66
N MET A 111 -8.50 5.87 3.31
CA MET A 111 -7.37 6.09 4.22
C MET A 111 -6.17 6.72 3.51
N ALA A 112 -5.85 6.25 2.30
CA ALA A 112 -4.77 6.82 1.51
C ALA A 112 -5.06 8.28 1.09
N ARG A 113 -6.29 8.58 0.64
CA ARG A 113 -6.73 9.94 0.30
C ARG A 113 -6.66 10.89 1.49
N GLU A 114 -7.21 10.48 2.63
CA GLU A 114 -7.21 11.29 3.85
C GLU A 114 -5.80 11.62 4.32
N PHE A 115 -4.86 10.68 4.16
CA PHE A 115 -3.46 10.92 4.51
C PHE A 115 -2.78 11.88 3.51
N LEU A 116 -2.99 11.71 2.21
CA LEU A 116 -2.28 12.48 1.17
C LEU A 116 -2.75 13.93 0.99
N VAL A 117 -3.97 14.25 1.42
CA VAL A 117 -4.57 15.59 1.27
C VAL A 117 -4.33 16.50 2.50
N ARG A 118 -3.73 15.96 3.56
CA ARG A 118 -3.40 16.70 4.79
C ARG A 118 -2.29 17.72 4.62
#